data_AF-A0A933M1C5-F1
#
_entry.id   AF-A0A933M1C5-F1
#
_cell.length_a   1.000
_cell.length_b   1.000
_cell.length_c   1.000
_cell.angle_alpha   90.00
_cell.angle_beta   90.00
_cell.angle_gamma   90.00
#
_symmetry.space_group_name_H-M   'P 1'
#
loop_
_entity.id
_entity.type
_entity.pdbx_description
1 polymer ?
#
loop_
_entity_poly.entity_id
_entity_poly.type
_entity_poly.pdbx_seq_one_letter_code
_entity_poly.pdbx_strand_id
1 'polypeptide(L)'
;MNKKRKGVFLVELVVAVLVAASTSMAIFSVILSSSVSQKRAEKKQRAAMVFKRAQESLKSYVTVETGGTFFTTTPGQGWRLPGDSLSWGLTAGVHDITSWISSDVVLCPQGGSPSCRFTYTVTNEGSCSPFGIADNLACKRVRFDLRYSD
;
A
#
# COMPACT_ATOMS: atom_id res chain seq x y z
N MET A 1 -21.19 -48.07 -50.24
CA MET A 1 -21.68 -48.03 -48.83
C MET A 1 -20.53 -48.36 -47.89
N ASN A 2 -19.90 -47.35 -47.29
CA ASN A 2 -18.75 -47.57 -46.39
C ASN A 2 -19.24 -48.09 -45.03
N LYS A 3 -18.88 -49.33 -44.69
CA LYS A 3 -19.06 -49.93 -43.35
C LYS A 3 -18.32 -49.06 -42.32
N LYS A 4 -19.05 -48.23 -41.56
CA LYS A 4 -18.49 -47.47 -40.44
C LYS A 4 -17.95 -48.45 -39.39
N ARG A 5 -16.63 -48.48 -39.20
CA ARG A 5 -15.96 -49.29 -38.17
C ARG A 5 -16.23 -48.67 -36.80
N LYS A 6 -17.18 -49.23 -36.05
CA LYS A 6 -17.64 -48.73 -34.74
C LYS A 6 -16.51 -48.55 -33.69
N GLY A 7 -15.40 -49.30 -33.81
CA GLY A 7 -14.26 -49.18 -32.89
C GLY A 7 -13.42 -47.91 -33.05
N VAL A 8 -13.38 -47.31 -34.25
CA VAL A 8 -12.59 -46.08 -34.51
C VAL A 8 -13.24 -44.86 -33.85
N PHE A 9 -14.57 -44.82 -33.82
CA PHE A 9 -15.34 -43.71 -33.24
C PHE A 9 -15.18 -43.58 -31.71
N LEU A 10 -15.06 -44.70 -31.00
CA LEU A 10 -14.89 -44.68 -29.54
C LEU A 10 -13.51 -44.13 -29.16
N VAL A 11 -12.45 -44.54 -29.87
CA VAL A 11 -11.10 -44.02 -29.66
C VAL A 11 -11.03 -42.54 -29.99
N GLU A 12 -11.62 -42.10 -31.10
CA GLU A 12 -11.67 -40.70 -31.50
C GLU A 12 -12.37 -39.82 -30.46
N LEU A 13 -13.52 -40.28 -29.93
CA LEU A 13 -14.23 -39.56 -28.87
C LEU A 13 -13.40 -39.46 -27.59
N VAL A 14 -12.74 -40.54 -27.16
CA VAL A 14 -11.91 -40.54 -25.95
C VAL A 14 -10.73 -39.59 -26.10
N VAL A 15 -10.06 -39.59 -27.26
CA VAL A 15 -8.97 -38.66 -27.54
C VAL A 15 -9.48 -37.21 -27.57
N ALA A 16 -10.64 -36.96 -28.19
CA ALA A 16 -11.25 -35.63 -28.20
C ALA A 16 -11.59 -35.12 -26.78
N VAL A 17 -12.14 -35.99 -25.92
CA VAL A 17 -12.44 -35.67 -24.52
C VAL A 17 -11.16 -35.41 -23.72
N LEU A 18 -10.10 -36.20 -23.92
CA LEU A 18 -8.81 -35.97 -23.26
C LEU A 18 -8.18 -34.63 -23.65
N VAL A 19 -8.25 -34.26 -24.94
CA VAL A 19 -7.75 -32.97 -25.42
C VAL A 19 -8.60 -31.81 -24.88
N ALA A 20 -9.93 -31.96 -24.83
CA ALA A 20 -10.81 -30.96 -24.23
C ALA A 20 -10.57 -30.80 -22.71
N ALA A 21 -10.31 -31.91 -22.01
CA ALA A 21 -10.00 -31.89 -20.58
C ALA A 21 -8.65 -31.20 -20.30
N SER A 22 -7.60 -31.50 -21.06
CA SER A 22 -6.29 -30.89 -20.86
C SER A 22 -6.27 -29.39 -21.17
N THR A 23 -6.96 -28.97 -22.23
CA THR A 23 -7.07 -27.55 -22.61
C THR A 23 -7.88 -26.75 -21.57
N SER A 24 -8.98 -27.29 -21.06
CA SER A 24 -9.75 -26.63 -20.00
C SER A 24 -8.95 -26.46 -18.70
N MET A 25 -8.22 -27.49 -18.26
CA MET A 25 -7.36 -27.40 -17.08
C MET A 25 -6.23 -26.36 -17.24
N ALA A 26 -5.64 -26.27 -18.43
CA ALA A 26 -4.63 -25.27 -18.72
C ALA A 26 -5.20 -23.84 -18.60
N ILE A 27 -6.39 -23.60 -19.15
CA ILE A 27 -7.07 -22.30 -19.06
C ILE A 27 -7.39 -21.94 -17.61
N PHE A 28 -7.94 -22.87 -16.83
CA PHE A 28 -8.23 -22.65 -15.41
C PHE A 28 -6.96 -22.31 -14.60
N SER A 29 -5.85 -22.99 -14.88
CA SER A 29 -4.58 -22.75 -14.21
C SER A 29 -4.05 -21.32 -14.47
N VAL A 30 -4.18 -20.84 -15.71
CA VAL A 30 -3.79 -19.47 -16.09
C VAL A 30 -4.70 -18.43 -15.43
N ILE A 31 -6.01 -18.67 -15.41
CA ILE A 31 -6.98 -17.76 -14.79
C ILE A 31 -6.73 -17.65 -13.29
N LEU A 32 -6.55 -18.78 -12.60
CA LEU A 32 -6.30 -18.79 -11.16
C LEU A 32 -4.99 -18.05 -10.83
N SER A 33 -3.93 -18.33 -11.58
CA SER A 33 -2.63 -17.66 -11.42
C SER A 33 -2.74 -16.14 -11.63
N SER A 34 -3.51 -15.71 -12.63
CA SER A 34 -3.74 -14.28 -12.91
C SER A 34 -4.53 -13.61 -11.78
N SER A 35 -5.52 -14.29 -11.20
CA SER A 35 -6.36 -13.73 -10.13
C SER A 35 -5.58 -13.43 -8.85
N VAL A 36 -4.64 -14.31 -8.46
CA VAL A 36 -3.78 -14.10 -7.30
C VAL A 36 -2.81 -12.94 -7.54
N SER A 37 -2.26 -12.85 -8.76
CA SER A 37 -1.39 -11.74 -9.17
C SER A 37 -2.11 -10.39 -9.11
N GLN A 38 -3.35 -10.33 -9.62
CA GLN A 38 -4.17 -9.10 -9.59
C GLN A 38 -4.47 -8.65 -8.15
N LYS A 39 -4.84 -9.57 -7.25
CA LYS A 39 -5.11 -9.24 -5.85
C LYS A 39 -3.88 -8.66 -5.14
N ARG A 40 -2.70 -9.25 -5.37
CA ARG A 40 -1.43 -8.73 -4.82
C ARG A 40 -1.10 -7.35 -5.39
N ALA A 41 -1.32 -7.16 -6.69
CA ALA A 41 -1.10 -5.87 -7.34
C ALA A 41 -2.04 -4.78 -6.78
N GLU A 42 -3.32 -5.09 -6.55
CA GLU A 42 -4.28 -4.15 -5.97
C GLU A 42 -3.86 -3.74 -4.56
N LYS A 43 -3.48 -4.71 -3.70
CA LYS A 43 -2.98 -4.42 -2.34
C LYS A 43 -1.77 -3.48 -2.37
N LYS A 44 -0.79 -3.78 -3.24
CA LYS A 44 0.41 -2.95 -3.41
C LYS A 44 0.07 -1.54 -3.90
N GLN A 45 -0.88 -1.42 -4.83
CA GLN A 45 -1.31 -0.13 -5.36
C GLN A 45 -2.03 0.72 -4.29
N ARG A 46 -2.91 0.10 -3.49
CA ARG A 46 -3.55 0.78 -2.35
C ARG A 46 -2.53 1.22 -1.30
N ALA A 47 -1.60 0.34 -0.93
CA ALA A 47 -0.52 0.66 0.00
C ALA A 47 0.31 1.86 -0.50
N ALA A 48 0.65 1.89 -1.79
CA ALA A 48 1.36 3.01 -2.40
C ALA A 48 0.55 4.31 -2.39
N MET A 49 -0.78 4.24 -2.60
CA MET A 49 -1.66 5.41 -2.53
C MET A 49 -1.69 5.99 -1.11
N VAL A 50 -1.85 5.14 -0.10
CA VAL A 50 -1.84 5.57 1.31
C VAL A 50 -0.51 6.20 1.69
N PHE A 51 0.60 5.60 1.26
CA PHE A 51 1.93 6.15 1.47
C PHE A 51 2.08 7.54 0.84
N LYS A 52 1.68 7.71 -0.43
CA LYS A 52 1.72 9.00 -1.12
C LYS A 52 0.86 10.04 -0.41
N ARG A 53 -0.34 9.66 0.03
CA ARG A 53 -1.22 10.55 0.79
C ARG A 53 -0.57 11.01 2.09
N ALA A 54 0.10 10.13 2.83
CA ALA A 54 0.80 10.48 4.05
C ALA A 54 2.00 11.40 3.78
N GLN A 55 2.74 11.15 2.70
CA GLN A 55 3.84 12.01 2.26
C GLN A 55 3.35 13.41 1.87
N GLU A 56 2.29 13.51 1.07
CA GLU A 56 1.68 14.79 0.67
C GLU A 56 1.13 15.54 1.88
N SER A 57 0.51 14.82 2.81
CA SER A 57 0.02 15.40 4.06
C SER A 57 1.17 15.96 4.88
N LEU A 58 2.28 15.22 5.07
CA LEU A 58 3.42 15.73 5.83
C LEU A 58 4.17 16.87 5.14
N LYS A 59 4.17 16.92 3.80
CA LYS A 59 4.72 18.05 3.05
C LYS A 59 4.01 19.37 3.37
N SER A 60 2.70 19.35 3.66
CA SER A 60 2.01 20.59 4.05
C SER A 60 2.44 21.13 5.42
N TYR A 61 3.08 20.31 6.26
CA TYR A 61 3.63 20.74 7.55
C TYR A 61 5.05 21.32 7.42
N VAL A 62 5.68 21.18 6.25
CA VAL A 62 6.97 21.80 5.97
C VAL A 62 6.70 23.17 5.37
N THR A 63 6.75 24.21 6.19
CA THR A 63 6.74 25.59 5.69
C THR A 63 8.12 25.95 5.17
N VAL A 64 8.23 26.27 3.89
CA VAL A 64 9.40 26.98 3.37
C VAL A 64 9.31 28.40 3.89
N GLU A 65 9.97 28.68 5.01
CA GLU A 65 10.06 30.03 5.54
C GLU A 65 11.09 30.83 4.72
N THR A 66 10.60 31.58 3.73
CA THR A 66 11.34 32.66 3.10
C THR A 66 10.59 33.98 3.31
N GLY A 67 10.70 34.52 4.53
CA GLY A 67 10.59 35.96 4.77
C GLY A 67 9.21 36.64 4.68
N GLY A 68 8.10 35.99 5.02
CA GLY A 68 6.78 36.65 4.97
C GLY A 68 5.75 36.10 5.95
N THR A 69 4.89 36.99 6.44
CA THR A 69 3.78 36.80 7.41
C THR A 69 2.63 35.91 6.89
N PHE A 70 2.94 34.73 6.37
CA PHE A 70 1.95 33.78 5.87
C PHE A 70 1.93 32.53 6.76
N PHE A 71 1.29 32.65 7.93
CA PHE A 71 0.64 31.51 8.58
C PHE A 71 -0.65 31.16 7.80
N THR A 72 -0.55 30.87 6.50
CA THR A 72 -1.73 30.47 5.72
C THR A 72 -1.98 29.00 5.96
N THR A 73 -3.10 28.74 6.64
CA THR A 73 -3.69 27.44 6.98
C THR A 73 -2.72 26.54 7.75
N THR A 74 -2.73 26.67 9.08
CA THR A 74 -2.16 25.66 9.97
C THR A 74 -2.72 24.29 9.56
N PRO A 75 -1.87 23.34 9.14
CA PRO A 75 -2.34 22.03 8.75
C PRO A 75 -2.86 21.29 10.01
N GLY A 76 -4.10 20.79 9.92
CA GLY A 76 -4.77 20.11 11.02
C GLY A 76 -5.13 21.01 12.22
N GLN A 77 -5.60 20.39 13.31
CA GLN A 77 -5.86 21.08 14.57
C GLN A 77 -4.55 21.19 15.37
N GLY A 78 -3.88 22.33 15.27
CA GLY A 78 -2.66 22.62 16.04
C GLY A 78 -1.40 21.91 15.53
N TRP A 79 -1.21 21.82 14.20
CA TRP A 79 -0.07 21.13 13.56
C TRP A 79 0.00 19.62 13.82
N ARG A 80 -1.10 19.04 14.30
CA ARG A 80 -1.23 17.60 14.47
C ARG A 80 -1.72 16.96 13.18
N LEU A 81 -1.02 15.94 12.73
CA LEU A 81 -1.52 15.08 11.66
C LEU A 81 -2.75 14.31 12.17
N PRO A 82 -3.89 14.32 11.46
CA PRO A 82 -5.09 13.64 11.92
C PRO A 82 -4.81 12.16 12.21
N GLY A 83 -5.23 11.64 13.36
CA GLY A 83 -5.05 10.24 13.72
C GLY A 83 -3.62 9.83 14.13
N ASP A 84 -2.70 10.78 14.26
CA ASP A 84 -1.36 10.59 14.82
C ASP A 84 -1.40 10.47 16.35
N SER A 85 -0.57 9.61 16.92
CA SER A 85 -0.38 9.45 18.36
C SER A 85 0.27 10.66 19.04
N LEU A 86 1.08 11.45 18.31
CA LEU A 86 1.79 12.60 18.86
C LEU A 86 1.07 13.93 18.60
N SER A 87 1.44 14.97 19.35
CA SER A 87 0.80 16.29 19.32
C SER A 87 1.19 17.14 18.12
N TRP A 88 2.41 17.00 17.61
CA TRP A 88 2.92 17.74 16.45
C TRP A 88 3.45 16.77 15.41
N GLY A 89 2.96 16.85 14.16
CA GLY A 89 3.23 15.85 13.12
C GLY A 89 4.69 15.73 12.68
N LEU A 90 5.55 16.72 12.97
CA LEU A 90 6.98 16.71 12.65
C LEU A 90 7.89 16.74 13.90
N THR A 91 7.33 16.46 15.08
CA THR A 91 8.14 16.30 16.29
C THR A 91 9.06 15.08 16.15
N ALA A 92 10.25 15.10 16.73
CA ALA A 92 11.13 13.94 16.67
C ALA A 92 10.51 12.77 17.45
N GLY A 93 10.49 11.57 16.86
CA GLY A 93 9.90 10.40 17.50
C GLY A 93 9.19 9.44 16.55
N VAL A 94 8.48 8.48 17.13
CA VAL A 94 7.67 7.50 16.41
C VAL A 94 6.21 7.90 16.49
N HIS A 95 5.61 8.08 15.32
CA HIS A 95 4.22 8.46 15.12
C HIS A 95 3.43 7.25 14.65
N ASP A 96 2.30 7.01 15.29
CA ASP A 96 1.35 5.97 14.89
C ASP A 96 0.15 6.59 14.19
N ILE A 97 0.00 6.25 12.90
CA ILE A 97 -1.12 6.65 12.04
C ILE A 97 -1.86 5.42 11.51
N THR A 98 -1.85 4.32 12.27
CA THR A 98 -2.52 3.07 11.91
C THR A 98 -4.02 3.28 11.67
N SER A 99 -4.61 4.30 12.28
CA SER A 99 -5.99 4.75 12.04
C SER A 99 -6.31 5.07 10.57
N TRP A 100 -5.29 5.35 9.73
CA TRP A 100 -5.48 5.66 8.31
C TRP A 100 -5.74 4.42 7.46
N ILE A 101 -5.32 3.26 7.94
CA ILE A 101 -5.46 1.97 7.25
C ILE A 101 -6.39 1.01 7.99
N SER A 102 -6.77 1.33 9.24
CA SER A 102 -7.56 0.43 10.08
C SER A 102 -8.95 0.12 9.51
N SER A 103 -9.50 1.00 8.67
CA SER A 103 -10.77 0.80 7.97
C SER A 103 -10.62 0.28 6.53
N ASP A 104 -9.40 0.16 5.99
CA ASP A 104 -9.19 -0.35 4.65
C ASP A 104 -9.24 -1.88 4.68
N VAL A 105 -10.38 -2.44 4.30
CA VAL A 105 -10.62 -3.90 4.29
C VAL A 105 -9.65 -4.66 3.38
N VAL A 106 -9.06 -3.99 2.37
CA VAL A 106 -8.12 -4.64 1.44
C VAL A 106 -6.72 -4.76 2.04
N LEU A 107 -6.27 -3.75 2.78
CA LEU A 107 -4.98 -3.78 3.49
C LEU A 107 -5.11 -4.49 4.85
N CYS A 108 -6.26 -4.32 5.49
CA CYS A 108 -6.55 -4.73 6.86
C CYS A 108 -7.92 -5.40 6.98
N PRO A 109 -8.05 -6.65 6.49
CA PRO A 109 -9.31 -7.38 6.52
C PRO A 109 -9.81 -7.69 7.95
N GLN A 110 -8.89 -7.81 8.91
CA GLN A 110 -9.19 -7.94 10.34
C GLN A 110 -8.73 -6.68 11.07
N GLY A 111 -9.48 -5.58 10.89
CA GLY A 111 -9.14 -4.26 11.44
C GLY A 111 -8.59 -4.33 12.87
N GLY A 112 -7.44 -3.69 13.10
CA GLY A 112 -6.74 -3.72 14.39
C GLY A 112 -5.81 -4.92 14.62
N SER A 113 -5.65 -5.82 13.64
CA SER A 113 -4.63 -6.88 13.72
C SER A 113 -3.22 -6.30 13.88
N PRO A 114 -2.32 -6.92 14.66
CA PRO A 114 -0.92 -6.49 14.77
C PRO A 114 -0.15 -6.57 13.44
N SER A 115 -0.68 -7.30 12.46
CA SER A 115 -0.16 -7.33 11.09
C SER A 115 -0.45 -6.05 10.29
N CYS A 116 -1.30 -5.18 10.82
CA CYS A 116 -1.76 -3.94 10.21
C CYS A 116 -1.26 -2.75 11.01
N ARG A 117 -0.18 -2.14 10.54
CA ARG A 117 0.45 -1.03 11.23
C ARG A 117 0.94 0.00 10.22
N PHE A 118 0.61 1.26 10.46
CA PHE A 118 1.17 2.36 9.69
C PHE A 118 1.79 3.37 10.64
N THR A 119 3.10 3.45 10.62
CA THR A 119 3.87 4.36 11.47
C THR A 119 4.83 5.16 10.62
N TYR A 120 5.24 6.31 11.13
CA TYR A 120 6.40 7.01 10.61
C TYR A 120 7.31 7.48 11.73
N THR A 121 8.60 7.55 11.46
CA THR A 121 9.61 8.03 12.39
C THR A 121 10.20 9.31 11.85
N VAL A 122 10.21 10.34 12.68
CA VAL A 122 10.82 11.62 12.39
C VAL A 122 12.15 11.70 13.15
N THR A 123 13.22 12.00 12.43
CA THR A 123 14.56 12.16 12.99
C THR A 123 15.10 13.53 12.60
N ASN A 124 15.77 14.20 13.54
CA ASN A 124 16.45 15.45 13.27
C ASN A 124 17.78 15.15 12.60
N GLU A 125 18.00 15.71 11.42
CA GLU A 125 19.27 15.65 10.73
C GLU A 125 19.97 17.00 10.80
N GLY A 126 21.19 16.99 11.35
CA GLY A 126 22.05 18.17 11.38
C GLY A 126 22.75 18.46 10.05
N SER A 127 22.60 17.60 9.03
CA SER A 127 23.29 17.73 7.75
C SER A 127 22.73 18.81 6.83
N CYS A 128 21.54 19.36 7.11
CA CYS A 128 20.97 20.46 6.32
C CYS A 128 21.31 21.85 6.90
N SER A 129 22.58 22.07 7.26
CA SER A 129 23.11 23.39 7.62
C SER A 129 22.77 24.41 6.52
N PRO A 130 22.27 25.63 6.87
CA PRO A 130 22.64 26.41 8.06
C PRO A 130 21.63 26.45 9.21
N PHE A 131 20.50 25.73 9.16
CA PHE A 131 19.37 25.99 10.08
C PHE A 131 19.53 25.44 11.52
N GLY A 132 20.52 24.58 11.80
CA GLY A 132 20.82 24.08 13.14
C GLY A 132 20.25 22.67 13.45
N ILE A 133 20.34 22.24 14.72
CA ILE A 133 19.96 20.88 15.18
C ILE A 133 18.79 20.87 16.18
N ALA A 134 18.27 22.05 16.54
CA ALA A 134 17.14 22.18 17.46
C ALA A 134 15.85 21.68 16.82
N ASP A 135 14.93 21.11 17.59
CA ASP A 135 13.73 20.43 17.07
C ASP A 135 12.85 21.29 16.14
N ASN A 136 12.87 22.61 16.31
CA ASN A 136 12.09 23.57 15.53
C ASN A 136 12.83 24.12 14.30
N LEU A 137 14.14 23.88 14.19
CA LEU A 137 15.00 24.45 13.14
C LEU A 137 15.77 23.37 12.36
N ALA A 138 15.79 22.14 12.87
CA ALA A 138 16.47 21.03 12.25
C ALA A 138 15.75 20.55 10.99
N CYS A 139 16.54 20.10 10.04
CA CYS A 139 16.03 19.26 8.96
C CYS A 139 15.39 18.00 9.54
N LYS A 140 14.22 17.64 9.03
CA LYS A 140 13.52 16.44 9.45
C LYS A 140 13.64 15.36 8.38
N ARG A 141 14.19 14.20 8.73
CA ARG A 141 14.09 12.98 7.93
C ARG A 141 12.91 12.17 8.43
N VAL A 142 11.98 11.90 7.53
CA VAL A 142 10.78 11.09 7.79
C VAL A 142 10.94 9.72 7.13
N ARG A 143 10.80 8.65 7.92
CA ARG A 143 10.78 7.27 7.44
C ARG A 143 9.42 6.65 7.75
N PHE A 144 8.71 6.20 6.73
CA PHE A 144 7.45 5.48 6.91
C PHE A 144 7.70 3.96 6.99
N ASP A 145 6.92 3.28 7.83
CA ASP A 145 6.81 1.82 7.92
C ASP A 145 5.33 1.45 7.83
N LEU A 146 4.97 0.74 6.76
CA LEU A 146 3.62 0.26 6.48
C LEU A 146 3.65 -1.27 6.44
N ARG A 147 2.92 -1.90 7.34
CA ARG A 147 2.71 -3.35 7.44
C ARG A 147 1.24 -3.66 7.18
N TYR A 148 1.01 -4.61 6.29
CA TYR A 148 -0.32 -5.12 5.93
C TYR A 148 -0.26 -6.62 5.67
N SER A 149 -1.40 -7.31 5.75
CA SER A 149 -1.49 -8.75 5.51
C SER A 149 -1.39 -9.08 4.02
N ASP A 150 -0.54 -10.07 3.68
CA ASP A 150 -0.36 -10.57 2.31
C ASP A 150 -1.60 -11.30 1.76
#